data_AF-A0A2P7QNK9-F1
#
_entry.id   AF-A0A2P7QNK9-F1
#
_cell.length_a   1.000
_cell.length_b   1.000
_cell.length_c   1.000
_cell.angle_alpha   90.00
_cell.angle_beta   90.00
_cell.angle_gamma   90.00
#
_symmetry.space_group_name_H-M   'P 1'
#
loop_
_entity.id
_entity.type
_entity.pdbx_description
1 polymer ?
#
loop_
_entity_poly.entity_id
_entity_poly.type
_entity_poly.pdbx_seq_one_letter_code
_entity_poly.pdbx_strand_id
1 'polypeptide(L)'
;MIIGFVAVTALTLALQAEPLPDVVIPPELRATDCGNAEARKRLLQQGDAALTGIEPLRQATKQIEARMDARAARLMALGKWTQEDRKRFGEQLLSDPDFVAHTAKTQKFATSLLATLESLLAAPQDEERSCRGVLSMLNQIEQNTAVANEGWQLIDRAYAEEERRLGVAPAAQPDL
;
A
#
# COMPACT_ATOMS: atom_id res chain seq x y z
N MET A 1 -38.63 -27.28 29.04
CA MET A 1 -37.70 -27.30 27.88
C MET A 1 -37.64 -25.88 27.34
N ILE A 2 -36.55 -25.16 27.60
CA ILE A 2 -36.24 -23.89 26.93
C ILE A 2 -34.92 -24.13 26.21
N ILE A 3 -35.01 -24.31 24.90
CA ILE A 3 -33.87 -24.28 23.98
C ILE A 3 -33.80 -22.84 23.49
N GLY A 4 -32.69 -22.16 23.75
CA GLY A 4 -32.49 -20.78 23.33
C GLY A 4 -31.01 -20.46 23.35
N PHE A 5 -30.35 -20.82 22.24
CA PHE A 5 -28.99 -20.51 21.84
C PHE A 5 -28.40 -19.27 22.53
N VAL A 6 -27.38 -19.51 23.37
CA VAL A 6 -26.52 -18.46 23.92
C VAL A 6 -25.39 -18.19 22.92
N ALA A 7 -25.38 -16.95 22.42
CA ALA A 7 -24.21 -16.17 22.03
C ALA A 7 -23.20 -16.82 21.05
N VAL A 8 -23.45 -16.65 19.75
CA VAL A 8 -22.37 -16.34 18.80
C VAL A 8 -22.24 -14.82 18.76
N THR A 9 -21.68 -14.24 19.82
CA THR A 9 -21.32 -12.83 19.87
C THR A 9 -19.81 -12.74 19.99
N ALA A 10 -19.22 -11.87 19.18
CA ALA A 10 -17.80 -11.57 19.03
C ALA A 10 -17.04 -12.50 18.07
N LEU A 11 -16.96 -12.08 16.80
CA LEU A 11 -15.73 -11.57 16.18
C LEU A 11 -16.00 -11.26 14.70
N THR A 12 -16.86 -10.28 14.44
CA THR A 12 -16.84 -9.54 13.17
C THR A 12 -16.15 -8.21 13.45
N LEU A 13 -14.85 -8.26 13.73
CA LEU A 13 -13.98 -7.11 13.44
C LEU A 13 -14.05 -6.95 11.92
N ALA A 14 -14.92 -6.04 11.49
CA ALA A 14 -14.93 -5.54 10.12
C ALA A 14 -13.55 -4.91 9.90
N LEU A 15 -12.62 -5.67 9.29
CA LEU A 15 -11.37 -5.13 8.77
C LEU A 15 -11.76 -4.33 7.53
N GLN A 16 -12.05 -3.04 7.77
CA GLN A 16 -12.49 -2.10 6.77
C GLN A 16 -11.37 -1.85 5.74
N ALA A 17 -11.74 -1.80 4.47
CA ALA A 17 -10.84 -1.44 3.38
C ALA A 17 -10.68 0.10 3.32
N GLU A 18 -10.14 0.73 4.36
CA GLU A 18 -9.78 2.15 4.26
C GLU A 18 -8.75 2.33 3.13
N PRO A 19 -8.91 3.35 2.27
CA PRO A 19 -7.90 3.69 1.27
C PRO A 19 -6.56 3.91 1.97
N LEU A 20 -5.47 3.60 1.28
CA LEU A 20 -4.15 3.89 1.84
C LEU A 20 -4.04 5.39 2.13
N PRO A 21 -3.49 5.80 3.28
CA PRO A 21 -3.33 7.21 3.60
C PRO A 21 -2.39 7.85 2.59
N ASP A 22 -2.81 8.97 1.99
CA ASP A 22 -1.97 9.72 1.05
C ASP A 22 -0.80 10.38 1.76
N VAL A 23 0.41 10.09 1.31
CA VAL A 23 1.61 10.80 1.76
C VAL A 23 1.71 12.12 0.97
N VAL A 24 1.24 13.19 1.58
CA VAL A 24 1.34 14.54 1.00
C VAL A 24 2.65 15.18 1.43
N ILE A 25 3.52 15.46 0.47
CA ILE A 25 4.72 16.27 0.71
C ILE A 25 4.30 17.75 0.73
N PRO A 26 4.60 18.49 1.80
CA PRO A 26 4.32 19.93 1.86
C PRO A 26 4.90 20.69 0.65
N PRO A 27 4.14 21.62 0.02
CA PRO A 27 4.60 22.36 -1.16
C PRO A 27 5.91 23.12 -0.94
N GLU A 28 6.18 23.55 0.30
CA GLU A 28 7.39 24.28 0.67
C GLU A 28 8.63 23.40 0.54
N LEU A 29 8.51 22.10 0.85
CA LEU A 29 9.59 21.14 0.64
C LEU A 29 9.81 20.90 -0.85
N ARG A 30 8.75 20.78 -1.66
CA ARG A 30 8.84 20.58 -3.11
C ARG A 30 9.52 21.76 -3.83
N ALA A 31 9.32 22.97 -3.33
CA ALA A 31 9.88 24.19 -3.90
C ALA A 31 11.31 24.51 -3.40
N THR A 32 11.98 23.59 -2.70
CA THR A 32 13.34 23.82 -2.17
C THR A 32 14.32 24.11 -3.30
N ASP A 33 14.93 25.29 -3.29
CA ASP A 33 16.05 25.64 -4.16
C ASP A 33 17.35 25.02 -3.63
N CYS A 34 17.78 23.91 -4.22
CA CYS A 34 19.03 23.26 -3.85
C CYS A 34 20.29 24.11 -4.15
N GLY A 35 20.20 25.16 -4.98
CA GLY A 35 21.29 26.12 -5.19
C GLY A 35 21.55 26.99 -3.95
N ASN A 36 20.58 27.13 -3.05
CA ASN A 36 20.66 27.97 -1.86
C ASN A 36 21.07 27.15 -0.61
N ALA A 37 22.20 27.51 0.01
CA ALA A 37 22.75 26.80 1.18
C ALA A 37 21.79 26.74 2.39
N GLU A 38 21.07 27.81 2.68
CA GLU A 38 20.10 27.87 3.78
C GLU A 38 18.82 27.07 3.47
N ALA A 39 18.45 26.94 2.21
CA ALA A 39 17.36 26.08 1.78
C ALA A 39 17.76 24.59 1.87
N ARG A 40 18.98 24.24 1.43
CA ARG A 40 19.56 22.89 1.60
C ARG A 40 19.56 22.46 3.06
N LYS A 41 20.08 23.31 3.94
CA LYS A 41 20.16 23.03 5.39
C LYS A 41 18.77 22.82 6.00
N ARG A 42 17.78 23.65 5.64
CA ARG A 42 16.39 23.48 6.09
C ARG A 42 15.77 22.17 5.62
N LEU A 43 15.94 21.80 4.35
CA LEU A 43 15.45 20.52 3.83
C LEU A 43 16.08 19.34 4.57
N LEU A 44 17.39 19.35 4.78
CA LEU A 44 18.09 18.27 5.49
C LEU A 44 17.66 18.16 6.96
N GLN A 45 17.36 19.28 7.62
CA GLN A 45 16.83 19.29 8.99
C GLN A 45 15.36 18.86 9.07
N GLN A 46 14.57 19.11 8.02
CA GLN A 46 13.15 18.74 7.94
C GLN A 46 12.93 17.35 7.31
N GLY A 47 13.97 16.74 6.77
CA GLY A 47 13.92 15.42 6.12
C GLY A 47 13.37 14.32 7.03
N ASP A 48 13.75 14.30 8.31
CA ASP A 48 13.25 13.33 9.28
C ASP A 48 11.72 13.45 9.52
N ALA A 49 11.18 14.67 9.51
CA ALA A 49 9.74 14.90 9.62
C ALA A 49 9.00 14.44 8.36
N ALA A 50 9.60 14.64 7.18
CA ALA A 50 9.04 14.17 5.92
C ALA A 50 9.05 12.62 5.83
N LEU A 51 10.09 11.96 6.34
CA LEU A 51 10.16 10.50 6.47
C LEU A 51 9.18 9.94 7.50
N THR A 52 8.88 10.68 8.56
CA THR A 52 7.84 10.31 9.53
C THR A 52 6.46 10.22 8.87
N GLY A 53 6.21 11.01 7.82
CA GLY A 53 5.00 10.95 7.01
C GLY A 53 4.78 9.62 6.26
N ILE A 54 5.79 8.75 6.17
CA ILE A 54 5.72 7.43 5.52
C ILE A 54 5.17 6.36 6.47
N GLU A 55 5.30 6.55 7.78
CA GLU A 55 4.93 5.52 8.76
C GLU A 55 3.46 5.08 8.64
N PRO A 56 2.47 5.99 8.45
CA PRO A 56 1.09 5.58 8.20
C PRO A 56 0.93 4.71 6.95
N LEU A 57 1.65 5.02 5.86
CA LEU A 57 1.64 4.20 4.65
C LEU A 57 2.19 2.79 4.92
N ARG A 58 3.31 2.70 5.65
CA ARG A 58 3.91 1.40 6.03
C ARG A 58 2.95 0.54 6.85
N GLN A 59 2.23 1.16 7.79
CA GLN A 59 1.22 0.46 8.58
C GLN A 59 0.04 0.01 7.73
N ALA A 60 -0.44 0.88 6.83
CA ALA A 60 -1.55 0.56 5.95
C ALA A 60 -1.21 -0.55 4.93
N THR A 61 0.01 -0.58 4.39
CA THR A 61 0.48 -1.69 3.53
C THR A 61 0.52 -3.02 4.29
N LYS A 62 0.98 -3.04 5.55
CA LYS A 62 0.93 -4.27 6.39
C LYS A 62 -0.50 -4.76 6.61
N GLN A 63 -1.46 -3.85 6.67
CA GLN A 63 -2.87 -4.22 6.82
C GLN A 63 -3.44 -4.87 5.56
N ILE A 64 -2.91 -4.57 4.36
CA ILE A 64 -3.40 -5.19 3.11
C ILE A 64 -3.25 -6.71 3.14
N GLU A 65 -2.06 -7.22 3.50
CA GLU A 65 -1.80 -8.66 3.58
C GLU A 65 -2.76 -9.32 4.58
N ALA A 66 -2.91 -8.72 5.77
CA ALA A 66 -3.84 -9.19 6.79
C ALA A 66 -5.30 -9.20 6.31
N ARG A 67 -5.72 -8.20 5.52
CA ARG A 67 -7.06 -8.13 4.91
C ARG A 67 -7.26 -9.25 3.89
N MET A 68 -6.29 -9.50 3.02
CA MET A 68 -6.34 -10.60 2.05
C MET A 68 -6.43 -11.96 2.76
N ASP A 69 -5.60 -12.18 3.77
CA ASP A 69 -5.63 -13.39 4.58
C ASP A 69 -6.97 -13.59 5.28
N ALA A 70 -7.55 -12.53 5.85
CA ALA A 70 -8.85 -12.58 6.51
C ALA A 70 -9.98 -12.96 5.53
N ARG A 71 -9.99 -12.41 4.32
CA ARG A 71 -10.99 -12.75 3.28
C ARG A 71 -10.83 -14.19 2.80
N ALA A 72 -9.60 -14.62 2.55
CA ALA A 72 -9.32 -16.00 2.17
C ALA A 72 -9.74 -16.98 3.27
N ALA A 73 -9.38 -16.70 4.53
CA ALA A 73 -9.75 -17.51 5.68
C ALA A 73 -11.28 -17.57 5.87
N ARG A 74 -12.00 -16.46 5.65
CA ARG A 74 -13.46 -16.43 5.66
C ARG A 74 -14.07 -17.33 4.59
N LEU A 75 -13.60 -17.25 3.35
CA LEU A 75 -14.09 -18.09 2.26
C LEU A 75 -13.85 -19.59 2.54
N MET A 76 -12.72 -19.92 3.15
CA MET A 76 -12.42 -21.29 3.59
C MET A 76 -13.32 -21.74 4.76
N ALA A 77 -13.52 -20.88 5.76
CA ALA A 77 -14.40 -21.17 6.91
C ALA A 77 -15.86 -21.38 6.49
N LEU A 78 -16.30 -20.71 5.44
CA LEU A 78 -17.62 -20.90 4.81
C LEU A 78 -17.70 -22.16 3.93
N GLY A 79 -16.61 -22.92 3.80
CA GLY A 79 -16.52 -24.09 2.94
C GLY A 79 -16.59 -23.78 1.44
N LYS A 80 -16.40 -22.50 1.06
CA LYS A 80 -16.44 -22.05 -0.34
C LYS A 80 -15.11 -22.20 -1.04
N TRP A 81 -14.02 -22.18 -0.26
CA TRP A 81 -12.66 -22.38 -0.74
C TRP A 81 -11.96 -23.51 0.00
N THR A 82 -11.12 -24.21 -0.73
CA THR A 82 -10.02 -25.02 -0.20
C THR A 82 -8.70 -24.23 -0.25
N GLN A 83 -7.63 -24.81 0.30
CA GLN A 83 -6.28 -24.24 0.10
C GLN A 83 -5.87 -24.22 -1.38
N GLU A 84 -6.36 -25.18 -2.17
CA GLU A 84 -6.08 -25.22 -3.60
C GLU A 84 -6.82 -24.10 -4.35
N ASP A 85 -8.04 -23.78 -3.96
CA ASP A 85 -8.79 -22.67 -4.55
C ASP A 85 -8.13 -21.33 -4.23
N ARG A 86 -7.64 -21.14 -2.99
CA ARG A 86 -6.86 -19.96 -2.61
C ARG A 86 -5.61 -19.82 -3.50
N LYS A 87 -4.88 -20.92 -3.73
CA LYS A 87 -3.70 -20.92 -4.60
C LYS A 87 -4.08 -20.54 -6.04
N ARG A 88 -5.13 -21.18 -6.59
CA ARG A 88 -5.61 -20.92 -7.95
C ARG A 88 -6.07 -19.48 -8.13
N PHE A 89 -6.76 -18.91 -7.14
CA PHE A 89 -7.14 -17.51 -7.15
C PHE A 89 -5.92 -16.59 -7.16
N GLY A 90 -4.88 -16.90 -6.36
CA GLY A 90 -3.62 -16.17 -6.39
C GLY A 90 -2.93 -16.23 -7.77
N GLU A 91 -2.91 -17.40 -8.41
CA GLU A 91 -2.36 -17.57 -9.76
C GLU A 91 -3.17 -16.79 -10.82
N GLN A 92 -4.50 -16.77 -10.69
CA GLN A 92 -5.39 -15.98 -11.55
C GLN A 92 -5.15 -14.49 -11.40
N LEU A 93 -5.04 -14.00 -10.15
CA LEU A 93 -4.74 -12.60 -9.86
C LEU A 93 -3.38 -12.18 -10.45
N LEU A 94 -2.35 -13.04 -10.32
CA LEU A 94 -1.04 -12.78 -10.92
C LEU A 94 -1.04 -12.81 -12.46
N SER A 95 -2.06 -13.40 -13.07
CA SER A 95 -2.25 -13.47 -14.52
C SER A 95 -3.23 -12.42 -15.05
N ASP A 96 -3.87 -11.65 -14.16
CA ASP A 96 -4.80 -10.60 -14.53
C ASP A 96 -4.05 -9.46 -15.26
N PRO A 97 -4.48 -9.02 -16.44
CA PRO A 97 -3.77 -7.99 -17.21
C PRO A 97 -3.58 -6.67 -16.47
N ASP A 98 -4.56 -6.23 -15.69
CA ASP A 98 -4.48 -4.99 -14.91
C ASP A 98 -3.49 -5.15 -13.76
N PHE A 99 -3.52 -6.32 -13.08
CA PHE A 99 -2.56 -6.63 -12.02
C PHE A 99 -1.12 -6.80 -12.54
N VAL A 100 -0.95 -7.38 -13.74
CA VAL A 100 0.35 -7.50 -14.41
C VAL A 100 0.88 -6.11 -14.80
N ALA A 101 0.03 -5.25 -15.38
CA ALA A 101 0.40 -3.88 -15.70
C ALA A 101 0.80 -3.08 -14.44
N HIS A 102 0.04 -3.26 -13.35
CA HIS A 102 0.36 -2.68 -12.05
C HIS A 102 1.70 -3.20 -11.50
N THR A 103 1.96 -4.51 -11.58
CA THR A 103 3.23 -5.11 -11.14
C THR A 103 4.42 -4.55 -11.91
N ALA A 104 4.29 -4.35 -13.22
CA ALA A 104 5.32 -3.71 -14.04
C ALA A 104 5.56 -2.24 -13.63
N LYS A 105 4.50 -1.50 -13.29
CA LYS A 105 4.59 -0.13 -12.75
C LYS A 105 5.34 -0.11 -11.41
N THR A 106 5.02 -1.02 -10.51
CA THR A 106 5.67 -1.18 -9.20
C THR A 106 7.15 -1.58 -9.36
N GLN A 107 7.48 -2.44 -10.31
CA GLN A 107 8.88 -2.81 -10.57
C GLN A 107 9.71 -1.67 -11.17
N LYS A 108 9.12 -0.88 -12.08
CA LYS A 108 9.74 0.34 -12.60
C LYS A 108 10.00 1.34 -11.46
N PHE A 109 9.04 1.48 -10.56
CA PHE A 109 9.19 2.31 -9.37
C PHE A 109 10.32 1.83 -8.45
N ALA A 110 10.34 0.54 -8.09
CA ALA A 110 11.39 -0.04 -7.25
C ALA A 110 12.79 0.16 -7.83
N THR A 111 12.94 -0.03 -9.15
CA THR A 111 14.19 0.25 -9.87
C THR A 111 14.60 1.72 -9.76
N SER A 112 13.66 2.66 -9.91
CA SER A 112 13.91 4.09 -9.77
C SER A 112 14.35 4.48 -8.35
N LEU A 113 13.71 3.88 -7.33
CA LEU A 113 14.03 4.12 -5.94
C LEU A 113 15.44 3.63 -5.60
N LEU A 114 15.79 2.42 -6.06
CA LEU A 114 17.14 1.87 -5.89
C LEU A 114 18.19 2.76 -6.56
N ALA A 115 17.97 3.19 -7.80
CA ALA A 115 18.88 4.11 -8.49
C ALA A 115 19.05 5.44 -7.75
N THR A 116 17.98 5.94 -7.12
CA THR A 116 18.01 7.19 -6.34
C THR A 116 18.78 7.01 -5.03
N LEU A 117 18.58 5.88 -4.35
CA LEU A 117 19.33 5.52 -3.13
C LEU A 117 20.81 5.30 -3.44
N GLU A 118 21.14 4.57 -4.50
CA GLU A 118 22.53 4.41 -4.96
C GLU A 118 23.16 5.76 -5.28
N SER A 119 22.42 6.64 -5.98
CA SER A 119 22.85 8.01 -6.26
C SER A 119 23.00 8.87 -5.01
N LEU A 120 22.37 8.54 -3.87
CA LEU A 120 22.48 9.24 -2.58
C LEU A 120 23.58 8.65 -1.68
N LEU A 121 23.97 7.40 -1.91
CA LEU A 121 24.98 6.69 -1.14
C LEU A 121 26.38 6.72 -1.79
N ALA A 122 26.48 7.08 -3.07
CA ALA A 122 27.77 7.21 -3.76
C ALA A 122 28.60 8.38 -3.20
N ALA A 123 29.85 8.14 -2.78
CA ALA A 123 30.74 9.17 -2.22
C ALA A 123 31.72 9.77 -3.25
N PRO A 124 32.18 11.03 -3.07
CA PRO A 124 31.62 12.09 -2.23
C PRO A 124 30.55 12.90 -2.99
N GLN A 125 29.52 13.34 -2.28
CA GLN A 125 28.46 14.18 -2.85
C GLN A 125 28.64 15.63 -2.42
N ASP A 126 28.44 16.56 -3.36
CA ASP A 126 28.19 17.94 -3.01
C ASP A 126 26.79 18.08 -2.37
N GLU A 127 26.64 19.05 -1.46
CA GLU A 127 25.39 19.26 -0.72
C GLU A 127 24.17 19.51 -1.62
N GLU A 128 24.39 20.11 -2.80
CA GLU A 128 23.34 20.39 -3.78
C GLU A 128 22.82 19.09 -4.42
N ARG A 129 23.70 18.12 -4.69
CA ARG A 129 23.35 16.78 -5.16
C ARG A 129 22.62 15.99 -4.09
N SER A 130 23.06 16.04 -2.84
CA SER A 130 22.33 15.41 -1.73
C SER A 130 20.93 16.02 -1.53
N CYS A 131 20.81 17.35 -1.62
CA CYS A 131 19.51 18.04 -1.59
C CYS A 131 18.58 17.56 -2.71
N ARG A 132 19.07 17.48 -3.95
CA ARG A 132 18.29 17.00 -5.10
C ARG A 132 17.88 15.54 -4.94
N GLY A 133 18.74 14.69 -4.40
CA GLY A 133 18.42 13.29 -4.14
C GLY A 133 17.33 13.13 -3.09
N VAL A 134 17.37 13.91 -1.99
CA VAL A 134 16.30 13.91 -0.97
C VAL A 134 14.97 14.36 -1.57
N LEU A 135 14.93 15.44 -2.36
CA LEU A 135 13.70 15.86 -3.05
C LEU A 135 13.16 14.79 -4.00
N SER A 136 14.06 14.12 -4.74
CA SER A 136 13.67 13.01 -5.61
C SER A 136 13.06 11.86 -4.82
N MET A 137 13.66 11.52 -3.68
CA MET A 137 13.17 10.45 -2.81
C MET A 137 11.79 10.79 -2.23
N LEU A 138 11.58 12.03 -1.76
CA LEU A 138 10.28 12.50 -1.29
C LEU A 138 9.23 12.37 -2.39
N ASN A 139 9.49 12.90 -3.59
CA ASN A 139 8.54 12.80 -4.71
C ASN A 139 8.22 11.34 -5.08
N GLN A 140 9.20 10.44 -4.96
CA GLN A 140 9.00 9.01 -5.21
C GLN A 140 8.09 8.37 -4.15
N ILE A 141 8.21 8.75 -2.88
CA ILE A 141 7.33 8.27 -1.80
C ILE A 141 5.87 8.62 -2.06
N GLU A 142 5.58 9.85 -2.49
CA GLU A 142 4.22 10.27 -2.84
C GLU A 142 3.67 9.44 -4.01
N GLN A 143 4.47 9.27 -5.07
CA GLN A 143 4.07 8.44 -6.21
C GLN A 143 3.84 6.97 -5.82
N ASN A 144 4.63 6.44 -4.89
CA ASN A 144 4.47 5.07 -4.38
C ASN A 144 3.12 4.87 -3.69
N THR A 145 2.63 5.89 -2.99
CA THR A 145 1.36 5.82 -2.27
C THR A 145 0.19 5.64 -3.24
N ALA A 146 0.18 6.44 -4.32
CA ALA A 146 -0.82 6.33 -5.37
C ALA A 146 -0.76 4.96 -6.09
N VAL A 147 0.45 4.45 -6.35
CA VAL A 147 0.66 3.12 -6.92
C VAL A 147 0.14 2.03 -5.98
N ALA A 148 0.50 2.07 -4.70
CA ALA A 148 0.04 1.09 -3.72
C ALA A 148 -1.49 1.09 -3.58
N ASN A 149 -2.14 2.24 -3.65
CA ASN A 149 -3.60 2.35 -3.58
C ASN A 149 -4.28 1.73 -4.80
N GLU A 150 -3.72 1.95 -6.00
CA GLU A 150 -4.17 1.29 -7.23
C GLU A 150 -4.07 -0.24 -7.13
N GLY A 151 -2.93 -0.76 -6.64
CA GLY A 151 -2.74 -2.20 -6.42
C GLY A 151 -3.75 -2.77 -5.44
N TRP A 152 -4.05 -2.06 -4.35
CA TRP A 152 -5.08 -2.46 -3.39
C TRP A 152 -6.47 -2.53 -4.02
N GLN A 153 -6.86 -1.54 -4.82
CA GLN A 153 -8.17 -1.52 -5.48
C GLN A 153 -8.34 -2.69 -6.46
N LEU A 154 -7.27 -3.10 -7.15
CA LEU A 154 -7.30 -4.28 -8.02
C LEU A 154 -7.52 -5.56 -7.22
N ILE A 155 -6.80 -5.74 -6.12
CA ILE A 155 -6.95 -6.89 -5.22
C ILE A 155 -8.37 -6.92 -4.63
N ASP A 156 -8.86 -5.78 -4.13
CA ASP A 156 -10.17 -5.70 -3.52
C ASP A 156 -11.29 -6.05 -4.51
N ARG A 157 -11.20 -5.53 -5.73
CA ARG A 157 -12.12 -5.86 -6.83
C ARG A 157 -12.11 -7.35 -7.15
N ALA A 158 -10.93 -7.95 -7.29
CA ALA A 158 -10.81 -9.37 -7.60
C ALA A 158 -11.46 -10.26 -6.53
N TYR A 159 -11.21 -9.97 -5.25
CA TYR A 159 -11.87 -10.71 -4.17
C TYR A 159 -13.38 -10.43 -4.12
N ALA A 160 -13.85 -9.20 -4.41
CA ALA A 160 -15.27 -8.89 -4.41
C ALA A 160 -16.03 -9.56 -5.56
N GLU A 161 -15.38 -9.72 -6.72
CA GLU A 161 -15.88 -10.51 -7.85
C GLU A 161 -15.96 -12.00 -7.51
N GLU A 162 -14.92 -12.51 -6.85
CA GLU A 162 -14.88 -13.90 -6.42
C GLU A 162 -15.93 -14.22 -5.34
N GLU A 163 -16.10 -13.35 -4.35
CA GLU A 163 -17.16 -13.46 -3.35
C GLU A 163 -18.54 -13.51 -4.02
N ARG A 164 -18.80 -12.63 -5.02
CA ARG A 164 -20.03 -12.66 -5.83
C ARG A 164 -20.19 -13.97 -6.58
N ARG A 165 -19.14 -14.47 -7.26
CA ARG A 165 -19.15 -15.73 -8.01
C ARG A 165 -19.52 -16.91 -7.10
N LEU A 166 -19.06 -16.90 -5.86
CA LEU A 166 -19.31 -17.95 -4.86
C LEU A 166 -20.65 -17.79 -4.10
N GLY A 167 -21.40 -16.72 -4.38
CA GLY A 167 -22.66 -16.39 -3.71
C GLY A 167 -22.45 -16.00 -2.24
N VAL A 168 -21.31 -15.42 -1.91
CA VAL A 168 -20.95 -14.94 -0.57
C VAL A 168 -21.22 -13.45 -0.52
N ALA A 169 -21.98 -12.99 0.47
CA ALA A 169 -22.15 -11.55 0.69
C ALA A 169 -20.77 -10.90 0.86
N PRO A 170 -20.53 -9.73 0.25
CA PRO A 170 -19.28 -9.00 0.43
C PRO A 170 -18.96 -8.89 1.93
N ALA A 171 -17.69 -9.01 2.30
CA ALA A 171 -17.30 -8.55 3.63
C ALA A 171 -17.80 -7.09 3.78
N ALA A 172 -18.41 -6.75 4.93
CA ALA A 172 -19.02 -5.43 5.12
C ALA A 172 -18.03 -4.31 4.73
N GLN A 173 -18.33 -3.63 3.62
CA GLN A 173 -17.59 -2.46 3.15
C GLN A 173 -18.24 -1.24 3.81
N PRO A 174 -17.47 -0.32 4.42
CA PRO A 174 -18.02 0.98 4.80
C PRO A 174 -18.37 1.78 3.53
N ASP A 175 -19.45 2.56 3.59
CA ASP A 175 -19.85 3.48 2.53
C ASP A 175 -18.70 4.46 2.20
N LEU A 176 -18.45 4.66 0.90
CA LEU A 176 -17.44 5.57 0.33
C LEU A 176 -17.65 7.03 0.77
#